data_AF-A0A971RLX0-F1
#
_entry.id   AF-A0A971RLX0-F1
#
_cell.length_a   1.000
_cell.length_b   1.000
_cell.length_c   1.000
_cell.angle_alpha   90.00
_cell.angle_beta   90.00
_cell.angle_gamma   90.00
#
_symmetry.space_group_name_H-M   'P 1'
#
loop_
_entity.id
_entity.type
_entity.pdbx_description
1 polymer ?
#
loop_
_entity_poly.entity_id
_entity_poly.type
_entity_poly.pdbx_seq_one_letter_code
_entity_poly.pdbx_strand_id
1 'polypeptide(L)'
;KDKQISKVYEINDLPWFEIAEVSLSRFAQAGEEKVEFWSLRPTDLKLYKMVAIRQDTEIIKENGQDVETVQIKVTVPGFASLFWSVKYWFRKSDGVYIRYEGVRGGPGTPKTIVELIK
;
A
#
# COMPACT_ATOMS: atom_id res chain seq x y z
N LYS A 1 -36.18 -12.80 -3.02
CA LYS A 1 -35.64 -11.77 -3.94
C LYS A 1 -34.20 -12.14 -4.23
N ASP A 2 -33.92 -12.69 -5.40
CA ASP A 2 -32.56 -13.02 -5.82
C ASP A 2 -31.72 -11.75 -5.89
N LYS A 3 -30.57 -11.75 -5.22
CA LYS A 3 -29.60 -10.65 -5.34
C LYS A 3 -28.95 -10.77 -6.71
N GLN A 4 -29.25 -9.82 -7.59
CA GLN A 4 -28.62 -9.73 -8.91
C GLN A 4 -27.12 -9.46 -8.75
N ILE A 5 -26.28 -10.38 -9.23
CA ILE A 5 -24.83 -10.21 -9.27
C ILE A 5 -24.52 -9.28 -10.46
N SER A 6 -23.93 -8.11 -10.19
CA SER A 6 -23.59 -7.14 -11.23
C SER A 6 -22.28 -7.46 -11.95
N LYS A 7 -21.32 -8.11 -11.26
CA LYS A 7 -20.00 -8.43 -11.81
C LYS A 7 -19.35 -9.60 -11.08
N VAL A 8 -18.61 -10.41 -11.84
CA VAL A 8 -17.75 -11.49 -11.34
C VAL A 8 -16.35 -11.27 -11.89
N TYR A 9 -15.33 -11.48 -11.05
CA TYR A 9 -13.93 -11.43 -11.43
C TYR A 9 -13.29 -12.78 -11.15
N GLU A 10 -12.56 -13.31 -12.11
CA GLU A 10 -11.68 -14.47 -11.90
C GLU A 10 -10.29 -13.95 -11.54
N ILE A 11 -9.76 -14.45 -10.43
CA ILE A 11 -8.42 -14.10 -9.92
C ILE A 11 -7.61 -15.36 -9.68
N ASN A 12 -6.29 -15.24 -9.76
CA ASN A 12 -5.36 -16.30 -9.37
C ASN A 12 -5.06 -16.23 -7.85
N ASP A 13 -4.18 -17.11 -7.39
CA ASP A 13 -3.85 -17.32 -5.97
C ASP A 13 -3.00 -16.21 -5.33
N LEU A 14 -2.87 -15.04 -5.98
CA LEU A 14 -2.19 -13.91 -5.37
C LEU A 14 -2.99 -13.42 -4.14
N PRO A 15 -2.29 -12.95 -3.10
CA PRO A 15 -2.95 -12.48 -1.88
C PRO A 15 -3.91 -11.33 -2.16
N TRP A 16 -4.95 -11.22 -1.33
CA TRP A 16 -5.91 -10.13 -1.35
C TRP A 16 -5.57 -9.10 -0.27
N PHE A 17 -5.19 -7.88 -0.67
CA PHE A 17 -4.88 -6.78 0.24
C PHE A 17 -5.79 -5.57 -0.04
N GLU A 18 -6.81 -5.40 0.80
CA GLU A 18 -7.77 -4.28 0.65
C GLU A 18 -7.33 -3.05 1.45
N ILE A 19 -6.94 -3.26 2.72
CA ILE A 19 -6.47 -2.20 3.61
C ILE A 19 -4.94 -2.29 3.64
N ALA A 20 -4.25 -1.48 2.84
CA ALA A 20 -2.80 -1.56 2.67
C ALA A 20 -2.05 -1.34 3.99
N GLU A 21 -2.55 -0.46 4.85
CA GLU A 21 -2.01 -0.11 6.17
C GLU A 21 -1.98 -1.31 7.13
N VAL A 22 -2.81 -2.32 6.90
CA VAL A 22 -2.86 -3.55 7.71
C VAL A 22 -2.22 -4.70 6.94
N SER A 23 -2.59 -4.86 5.68
CA SER A 23 -2.25 -6.03 4.87
C SER A 23 -0.75 -6.12 4.58
N LEU A 24 -0.05 -4.98 4.46
CA LEU A 24 1.39 -4.93 4.18
C LEU A 24 2.26 -5.04 5.44
N SER A 25 1.67 -5.05 6.63
CA SER A 25 2.41 -5.13 7.91
C SER A 25 3.33 -6.35 7.97
N ARG A 26 2.81 -7.54 7.64
CA ARG A 26 3.60 -8.78 7.62
C ARG A 26 4.67 -8.77 6.54
N PHE A 27 4.35 -8.25 5.36
CA PHE A 27 5.33 -8.10 4.27
C PHE A 27 6.50 -7.21 4.68
N ALA A 28 6.22 -6.09 5.36
CA ALA A 28 7.26 -5.19 5.86
C ALA A 28 8.20 -5.84 6.91
N GLN A 29 7.69 -6.80 7.69
CA GLN A 29 8.48 -7.55 8.68
C GLN A 29 9.25 -8.73 8.07
N ALA A 30 8.65 -9.44 7.12
CA ALA A 30 9.19 -10.68 6.57
C ALA A 30 10.50 -10.48 5.80
N GLY A 31 10.75 -9.25 5.36
CA GLY A 31 11.96 -8.86 4.64
C GLY A 31 11.99 -9.27 3.18
N GLU A 32 10.84 -9.69 2.63
CA GLU A 32 10.66 -9.95 1.21
C GLU A 32 10.83 -8.67 0.39
N GLU A 33 11.41 -8.77 -0.80
CA GLU A 33 11.69 -7.60 -1.65
C GLU A 33 10.45 -7.09 -2.40
N LYS A 34 9.53 -8.00 -2.76
CA LYS A 34 8.37 -7.67 -3.60
C LYS A 34 7.23 -8.67 -3.35
N VAL A 35 6.00 -8.17 -3.31
CA VAL A 35 4.78 -8.99 -3.37
C VAL A 35 3.78 -8.41 -4.37
N GLU A 36 3.19 -9.26 -5.21
CA GLU A 36 2.05 -8.91 -6.06
C GLU A 36 0.75 -9.33 -5.38
N PHE A 37 -0.29 -8.52 -5.51
CA PHE A 37 -1.54 -8.75 -4.79
C PHE A 37 -2.75 -8.19 -5.56
N TRP A 38 -3.94 -8.69 -5.21
CA TRP A 38 -5.22 -8.17 -5.68
C TRP A 38 -5.78 -7.15 -4.68
N SER A 39 -6.38 -6.08 -5.21
CA SER A 39 -7.07 -5.06 -4.42
C SER A 39 -8.26 -4.53 -5.21
N LEU A 40 -9.35 -4.23 -4.52
CA LEU A 40 -10.51 -3.59 -5.11
C LEU A 40 -10.39 -2.07 -4.91
N ARG A 41 -10.81 -1.30 -5.91
CA ARG A 41 -11.03 0.13 -5.69
C ARG A 41 -12.42 0.33 -5.09
N PRO A 42 -12.56 0.94 -3.90
CA PRO A 42 -13.86 1.07 -3.25
C PRO A 42 -14.86 1.95 -4.00
N THR A 43 -14.39 2.90 -4.82
CA THR A 43 -15.26 3.89 -5.49
C THR A 43 -16.02 3.33 -6.68
N ASP A 44 -15.43 2.40 -7.43
CA ASP A 44 -16.01 1.84 -8.66
C ASP A 44 -15.98 0.30 -8.72
N LEU A 45 -15.53 -0.34 -7.63
CA LEU A 45 -15.38 -1.78 -7.47
C LEU A 45 -14.54 -2.44 -8.59
N LYS A 46 -13.62 -1.67 -9.20
CA LYS A 46 -12.69 -2.24 -10.15
C LYS A 46 -11.58 -2.98 -9.42
N LEU A 47 -11.36 -4.22 -9.83
CA LEU A 47 -10.25 -5.04 -9.39
C LEU A 47 -8.94 -4.61 -10.05
N TYR A 48 -7.88 -4.49 -9.26
CA TYR A 48 -6.53 -4.17 -9.70
C TYR A 48 -5.53 -5.21 -9.20
N LYS A 49 -4.61 -5.63 -10.09
CA LYS A 49 -3.37 -6.27 -9.69
C LYS A 49 -2.37 -5.18 -9.33
N MET A 50 -1.82 -5.25 -8.13
CA MET A 50 -0.90 -4.28 -7.57
C MET A 50 0.42 -4.96 -7.21
N VAL A 51 1.45 -4.14 -6.97
CA VAL A 51 2.74 -4.59 -6.46
C VAL A 51 3.15 -3.71 -5.28
N ALA A 52 3.57 -4.33 -4.19
CA ALA A 52 4.32 -3.71 -3.12
C ALA A 52 5.79 -4.09 -3.25
N ILE A 53 6.67 -3.10 -3.17
CA ILE A 53 8.12 -3.23 -3.34
C ILE A 53 8.76 -2.67 -2.08
N ARG A 54 9.57 -3.48 -1.42
CA ARG A 54 10.37 -3.04 -0.28
C ARG A 54 11.42 -2.04 -0.76
N GLN A 55 11.59 -0.97 0.00
CA GLN A 55 12.61 0.04 -0.23
C GLN A 55 13.52 0.10 1.01
N ASP A 56 14.38 1.10 1.04
CA ASP A 56 15.33 1.29 2.13
C ASP A 56 14.64 1.49 3.48
N THR A 57 15.43 1.26 4.53
CA THR A 57 15.04 1.53 5.90
C THR A 57 15.40 2.97 6.25
N GLU A 58 14.48 3.69 6.89
CA GLU A 58 14.62 5.09 7.25
C GLU A 58 14.29 5.29 8.74
N ILE A 59 14.97 6.23 9.39
CA ILE A 59 14.62 6.66 10.74
C ILE A 59 13.58 7.77 10.64
N ILE A 60 12.41 7.55 11.24
CA ILE A 60 11.34 8.54 11.36
C ILE A 60 11.19 8.91 12.83
N LYS A 61 10.97 10.20 13.11
CA LYS A 61 10.62 10.64 14.46
C LYS A 61 9.15 10.38 14.74
N GLU A 62 8.89 9.50 15.69
CA GLU A 62 7.58 9.26 16.28
C GLU A 62 7.59 9.79 17.71
N ASN A 63 6.79 10.82 18.00
CA ASN A 63 6.71 11.43 19.35
C ASN A 63 8.06 11.84 19.93
N GLY A 64 8.97 12.33 19.07
CA GLY A 64 10.33 12.73 19.46
C GLY A 64 11.31 11.56 19.66
N GLN A 65 10.87 10.31 19.46
CA GLN A 65 11.74 9.13 19.46
C GLN A 65 12.09 8.72 18.03
N ASP A 66 13.34 8.32 17.83
CA ASP A 66 13.80 7.79 16.56
C ASP A 66 13.31 6.35 16.41
N VAL A 67 12.54 6.11 15.35
CA VAL A 67 11.96 4.80 15.05
C VAL A 67 12.47 4.32 13.70
N GLU A 68 13.02 3.11 13.68
CA GLU A 68 13.44 2.44 12.45
C GLU A 68 12.21 1.95 11.66
N THR A 69 12.07 2.40 10.42
CA THR A 69 10.92 2.11 9.55
C THR A 69 11.36 1.55 8.21
N VAL A 70 10.60 0.61 7.66
CA VAL A 70 10.78 0.10 6.30
C VAL A 70 9.82 0.85 5.38
N GLN A 71 10.36 1.50 4.35
CA GLN A 71 9.55 2.11 3.31
C GLN A 71 9.08 1.03 2.33
N ILE A 72 7.80 1.04 1.98
CA ILE A 72 7.17 0.16 1.01
C ILE A 72 6.54 1.02 -0.08
N LYS A 73 6.99 0.85 -1.32
CA LYS A 73 6.39 1.48 -2.50
C LYS A 73 5.28 0.58 -3.04
N VAL A 74 4.07 1.13 -3.18
CA VAL A 74 2.95 0.44 -3.82
C VAL A 74 2.65 1.08 -5.17
N THR A 75 2.48 0.26 -6.20
CA THR A 75 2.20 0.71 -7.57
C THR A 75 1.46 -0.37 -8.37
N VAL A 76 1.14 -0.07 -9.63
CA VAL A 76 0.58 -1.02 -10.61
C VAL A 76 1.71 -1.71 -11.38
N PRO A 77 1.54 -2.93 -11.89
CA PRO A 77 2.57 -3.63 -12.66
C PRO A 77 2.82 -2.96 -14.03
N GLY A 78 4.02 -3.18 -14.57
CA GLY A 78 4.41 -2.75 -15.91
C GLY A 78 4.66 -1.25 -16.06
N PHE A 79 4.58 -0.74 -17.30
CA PHE A 79 4.85 0.67 -17.63
C PHE A 79 3.94 1.67 -16.91
N ALA A 80 2.76 1.23 -16.49
CA ALA A 80 1.82 2.04 -15.73
C ALA A 80 2.39 2.47 -14.37
N SER A 81 3.40 1.74 -13.83
CA SER A 81 4.08 2.10 -12.59
C SER A 81 4.80 3.45 -12.62
N LEU A 82 5.12 3.96 -13.81
CA LEU A 82 5.74 5.26 -14.01
C LEU A 82 4.78 6.43 -13.76
N PHE A 83 3.47 6.19 -13.91
CA PHE A 83 2.45 7.23 -13.82
C PHE A 83 1.84 7.36 -12.43
N TRP A 84 1.99 6.34 -11.58
CA TRP A 84 1.44 6.38 -10.23
C TRP A 84 2.16 5.43 -9.27
N SER A 85 2.52 5.94 -8.11
CA SER A 85 2.91 5.13 -6.96
C SER A 85 2.64 5.89 -5.68
N VAL A 86 2.55 5.15 -4.58
CA VAL A 86 2.45 5.69 -3.23
C VAL A 86 3.47 4.99 -2.35
N LYS A 87 3.76 5.59 -1.19
CA LYS A 87 4.72 5.08 -0.22
C LYS A 87 4.04 4.91 1.13
N TYR A 88 4.37 3.82 1.78
CA TYR A 88 4.00 3.52 3.15
C TYR A 88 5.27 3.29 3.97
N TRP A 89 5.25 3.66 5.24
CA TRP A 89 6.31 3.34 6.18
C TRP A 89 5.72 2.51 7.29
N PHE A 90 6.40 1.40 7.58
CA PHE A 90 6.03 0.49 8.65
C PHE A 90 7.18 0.41 9.64
N ARG A 91 6.88 0.50 10.94
CA ARG A 91 7.86 0.32 11.99
C ARG A 91 8.44 -1.08 11.89
N LYS A 92 9.77 -1.19 11.83
CA LYS A 92 10.45 -2.45 11.56
C LYS A 92 10.30 -3.47 12.70
N SER A 93 10.15 -3.00 13.95
CA SER A 93 10.07 -3.85 15.13
C SER A 93 8.75 -4.63 15.24
N ASP A 94 7.64 -4.08 14.77
CA ASP A 94 6.29 -4.62 14.99
C ASP A 94 5.35 -4.46 13.78
N GLY A 95 5.83 -3.94 12.65
CA GLY A 95 5.04 -3.78 11.42
C GLY A 95 3.89 -2.78 11.54
N VAL A 96 3.88 -1.91 12.56
CA VAL A 96 2.84 -0.88 12.69
C VAL A 96 3.00 0.14 11.57
N TYR A 97 1.90 0.49 10.92
CA TYR A 97 1.87 1.58 9.92
C TYR A 97 2.12 2.94 10.59
N ILE A 98 3.10 3.68 10.09
CA ILE A 98 3.58 4.95 10.66
C ILE A 98 3.26 6.14 9.77
N ARG A 99 3.46 5.98 8.45
CA ARG A 99 3.33 7.10 7.52
C ARG A 99 2.87 6.62 6.16
N TYR A 100 2.11 7.48 5.48
CA TYR A 100 1.78 7.37 4.08
C TYR A 100 2.17 8.64 3.35
N GLU A 101 2.57 8.47 2.10
CA GLU A 101 2.79 9.56 1.18
C GLU A 101 2.33 9.19 -0.23
N GLY A 102 1.49 10.00 -0.83
CA GLY A 102 1.01 9.72 -2.19
C GLY A 102 0.17 10.83 -2.80
N VAL A 103 0.06 10.81 -4.13
CA VAL A 103 -0.79 11.73 -4.89
C VAL A 103 -2.16 11.08 -5.13
N ARG A 104 -3.21 11.72 -4.63
CA ARG A 104 -4.61 11.26 -4.76
C ARG A 104 -5.35 12.09 -5.81
N GLY A 105 -4.88 12.06 -7.06
CA GLY A 105 -5.52 12.78 -8.17
C GLY A 105 -4.67 12.84 -9.44
N GLY A 106 -5.16 13.61 -10.42
CA GLY A 106 -4.47 13.84 -11.69
C GLY A 106 -3.28 14.82 -11.58
N PRO A 107 -2.66 15.18 -12.71
CA PRO A 107 -1.52 16.11 -12.76
C PRO A 107 -1.81 17.41 -11.99
N GLY A 108 -0.84 17.87 -11.18
CA GLY A 108 -0.97 19.08 -10.35
C GLY A 108 -1.64 18.87 -8.99
N THR A 109 -2.11 17.66 -8.67
CA THR A 109 -2.69 17.38 -7.35
C THR A 109 -1.60 17.41 -6.27
N PRO A 110 -1.81 18.13 -5.14
CA PRO A 110 -0.88 18.13 -4.03
C PRO A 110 -0.64 16.73 -3.47
N LYS A 111 0.56 16.54 -2.92
CA LYS A 111 0.92 15.32 -2.22
C LYS A 111 0.16 15.24 -0.89
N THR A 112 -0.46 14.10 -0.63
CA THR A 112 -1.07 13.78 0.66
C THR A 112 -0.05 13.06 1.53
N ILE A 113 0.15 13.55 2.75
CA ILE A 113 0.97 12.93 3.79
C ILE A 113 0.05 12.60 4.97
N VAL A 114 0.16 11.39 5.50
CA VAL A 114 -0.51 10.96 6.73
C VAL A 114 0.55 10.41 7.64
N GLU A 115 0.55 10.82 8.90
CA GLU A 115 1.52 10.38 9.91
C GLU A 115 0.77 9.96 11.17
N LEU A 116 1.25 8.90 11.81
CA LEU A 116 0.80 8.49 13.13
C LEU A 116 1.30 9.52 14.15
N ILE A 117 0.38 10.35 14.64
CA ILE A 117 0.60 11.27 15.75
C ILE A 117 -0.06 10.63 16.98
N LYS A 118 0.66 10.50 18.09
CA LYS A 118 0.10 9.98 19.33
C LYS A 118 0.20 11.03 20.44
#